data_AF-A0A314YA58-F1
#
_entry.id   AF-A0A314YA58-F1
#
_cell.length_a   1.000
_cell.length_b   1.000
_cell.length_c   1.000
_cell.angle_alpha   90.00
_cell.angle_beta   90.00
_cell.angle_gamma   90.00
#
_symmetry.space_group_name_H-M   'P 1'
#
loop_
_entity.id
_entity.type
_entity.pdbx_description
1 polymer ?
#
loop_
_entity_poly.entity_id
_entity_poly.type
_entity_poly.pdbx_seq_one_letter_code
_entity_poly.pdbx_strand_id
1 'polypeptide(L)'
;MEKYWDALRSSWIWEELYKSRNFRPAAQFHSPIQYPKPDGVLSFDIPTSLHRSNTNHEHDQPAHLQLRDPKIPELVNLPEYAGPESRYCPARVYEYMPDEKGQLKLQINAQNCLHCKACDIKDPKQNIQWTAPEGGGGPGYSIM
;
A
#
# COMPACT_ATOMS: atom_id res chain seq x y z
N MET A 1 -8.23 -21.23 -21.18
CA MET A 1 -7.78 -20.87 -19.83
C MET A 1 -7.83 -22.03 -18.84
N GLU A 2 -8.82 -22.94 -18.90
CA GLU A 2 -8.92 -24.05 -17.94
C GLU A 2 -7.70 -24.98 -17.92
N LYS A 3 -7.19 -25.39 -19.08
CA LYS A 3 -5.98 -26.23 -19.19
C LYS A 3 -4.74 -25.68 -18.46
N TYR A 4 -4.57 -24.35 -18.43
CA TYR A 4 -3.47 -23.72 -17.71
C TYR A 4 -3.63 -23.88 -16.19
N TRP A 5 -4.83 -23.62 -15.67
CA TRP A 5 -5.12 -23.73 -14.25
C TRP A 5 -5.07 -25.17 -13.75
N ASP A 6 -5.52 -26.12 -14.57
CA ASP A 6 -5.44 -27.55 -14.24
C ASP A 6 -4.00 -28.04 -14.19
N ALA A 7 -3.16 -27.61 -15.15
CA ALA A 7 -1.73 -27.87 -15.13
C ALA A 7 -1.03 -27.24 -13.91
N LEU A 8 -1.39 -26.01 -13.54
CA LEU A 8 -0.82 -25.35 -12.37
C LEU A 8 -1.21 -26.07 -11.07
N ARG A 9 -2.49 -26.41 -10.90
CA ARG A 9 -3.01 -27.08 -9.68
C ARG A 9 -2.49 -28.50 -9.49
N SER A 10 -2.12 -29.18 -10.58
CA SER A 10 -1.52 -30.52 -10.54
C SER A 10 0.01 -30.48 -10.44
N SER A 11 0.63 -29.29 -10.46
CA SER A 11 2.08 -29.15 -10.35
C SER A 11 2.57 -29.09 -8.90
N TRP A 12 3.85 -29.38 -8.69
CA TRP A 12 4.53 -29.24 -7.40
C TRP A 12 4.47 -27.81 -6.85
N ILE A 13 4.37 -26.79 -7.71
CA ILE A 13 4.24 -25.38 -7.33
C ILE A 13 3.00 -25.18 -6.45
N TRP A 14 1.88 -25.82 -6.81
CA TRP A 14 0.66 -25.71 -6.05
C TRP A 14 0.79 -26.34 -4.65
N GLU A 15 1.41 -27.51 -4.57
CA GLU A 15 1.65 -28.18 -3.29
C GLU A 15 2.55 -27.36 -2.36
N GLU A 16 3.64 -26.79 -2.89
CA GLU A 16 4.59 -26.00 -2.13
C GLU A 16 3.93 -24.73 -1.57
N LEU A 17 3.19 -24.00 -2.40
CA LEU A 17 2.47 -22.80 -1.99
C LEU A 17 1.37 -23.11 -0.97
N TYR A 18 0.67 -24.24 -1.12
CA TYR A 18 -0.37 -24.66 -0.18
C TYR A 18 0.21 -25.01 1.21
N LYS A 19 1.31 -25.76 1.24
CA LYS A 19 2.02 -26.13 2.50
C LYS A 19 2.55 -24.91 3.24
N SER A 20 2.94 -23.86 2.50
CA SER A 20 3.54 -22.64 3.05
C SER A 20 2.51 -21.58 3.46
N ARG A 21 1.20 -21.84 3.26
CA ARG A 21 0.13 -20.86 3.50
C ARG A 21 -0.19 -20.70 4.98
N ASN A 22 0.65 -19.95 5.70
CA ASN A 22 0.45 -19.60 7.12
C ASN A 22 -0.01 -18.14 7.29
N PHE A 23 -1.23 -17.82 6.84
CA PHE A 23 -1.91 -16.60 7.28
C PHE A 23 -2.97 -16.97 8.32
N ARG A 24 -2.72 -16.63 9.59
CA ARG A 24 -3.69 -16.80 10.68
C ARG A 24 -4.54 -15.53 10.82
N PRO A 25 -5.84 -15.63 11.18
CA PRO A 25 -6.63 -14.47 11.57
C PRO A 25 -6.13 -13.98 12.94
N ALA A 26 -5.43 -12.84 12.98
CA ALA A 26 -4.78 -12.37 14.21
C ALA A 26 -5.14 -10.94 14.63
N ALA A 27 -5.89 -10.18 13.83
CA ALA A 27 -6.12 -8.75 14.09
C ALA A 27 -6.80 -8.43 15.43
N GLN A 28 -7.66 -9.32 15.94
CA GLN A 28 -8.36 -9.14 17.22
C GLN A 28 -7.49 -9.37 18.48
N PHE A 29 -6.19 -9.68 18.34
CA PHE A 29 -5.27 -9.99 19.45
C PHE A 29 -4.12 -8.99 19.62
N HIS A 30 -4.13 -7.83 18.96
CA HIS A 30 -2.92 -7.01 18.84
C HIS A 30 -3.04 -5.62 19.46
N SER A 31 -2.03 -5.26 20.25
CA SER A 31 -1.81 -3.90 20.75
C SER A 31 -0.97 -3.08 19.76
N PRO A 32 -1.06 -1.74 19.78
CA PRO A 32 -0.20 -0.90 18.97
C PRO A 32 1.28 -1.19 19.22
N ILE A 33 2.04 -1.39 18.13
CA ILE A 33 3.49 -1.59 18.19
C ILE A 33 4.16 -0.21 18.28
N GLN A 34 5.05 -0.05 19.26
CA GLN A 34 5.93 1.13 19.35
C GLN A 34 7.20 0.85 18.55
N TYR A 35 7.30 1.47 17.38
CA TYR A 35 8.53 1.40 16.58
C TYR A 35 9.55 2.42 17.09
N PRO A 36 10.85 2.05 17.16
CA PRO A 36 11.91 3.01 17.46
C PRO A 36 11.98 4.07 16.35
N LYS A 37 12.43 5.27 16.73
CA LYS A 37 12.72 6.32 15.75
C LYS A 37 13.93 5.91 14.89
N PRO A 38 13.97 6.29 13.61
CA PRO A 38 15.13 6.02 12.76
C PRO A 38 16.37 6.76 13.27
N ASP A 39 17.53 6.11 13.17
CA ASP A 39 18.84 6.61 13.61
C ASP A 39 19.62 7.33 12.48
N GLY A 40 19.17 7.23 11.23
CA GLY A 40 19.81 7.81 10.06
C GLY A 40 21.07 7.07 9.60
N VAL A 41 21.41 5.93 10.20
CA VAL A 41 22.60 5.12 9.86
C VAL A 41 22.20 3.73 9.40
N LEU A 42 21.47 2.99 10.24
CA LEU A 42 20.95 1.65 9.92
C LEU A 42 19.46 1.70 9.57
N SER A 43 18.75 2.70 10.09
CA SER A 43 17.31 2.88 9.95
C SER A 43 16.99 4.30 9.49
N PHE A 44 16.07 4.41 8.55
CA PHE A 44 15.75 5.66 7.88
C PHE A 44 14.25 5.91 7.92
N ASP A 45 13.86 7.17 7.82
CA ASP A 45 12.48 7.57 7.63
C ASP A 45 12.01 7.26 6.20
N ILE A 46 10.68 7.27 6.02
CA ILE A 46 10.06 6.96 4.72
C ILE A 46 10.47 7.97 3.64
N PRO A 47 10.48 9.30 3.85
CA PRO A 47 10.96 10.27 2.86
C PRO A 47 12.38 9.99 2.35
N THR A 48 13.34 9.72 3.24
CA THR A 48 14.71 9.35 2.83
C THR A 48 14.73 8.06 2.00
N SER A 49 13.92 7.06 2.37
CA SER A 49 13.81 5.80 1.64
C SER A 49 13.18 5.99 0.26
N LEU A 50 12.16 6.85 0.16
CA LEU A 50 11.48 7.22 -1.08
C LEU A 50 12.42 7.96 -2.04
N HIS A 51 13.23 8.88 -1.52
CA HIS A 51 14.23 9.56 -2.33
C HIS A 51 15.21 8.56 -2.97
N ARG A 52 15.64 7.55 -2.20
CA ARG A 52 16.54 6.49 -2.68
C ARG A 52 15.91 5.55 -3.71
N SER A 53 14.59 5.41 -3.74
CA SER A 53 13.92 4.62 -4.78
C SER A 53 13.88 5.33 -6.13
N ASN A 54 14.24 6.63 -6.16
CA ASN A 54 14.18 7.48 -7.34
C ASN A 54 12.81 7.42 -8.03
N THR A 55 11.73 7.31 -7.24
CA THR A 55 10.38 7.24 -7.79
C THR A 55 9.88 8.63 -8.12
N ASN A 56 9.27 8.78 -9.29
CA ASN A 56 8.65 10.03 -9.68
C ASN A 56 7.49 9.81 -10.64
N HIS A 57 6.57 10.77 -10.70
CA HIS A 57 5.45 10.80 -11.62
C HIS A 57 5.25 12.25 -12.09
N GLU A 58 4.74 12.44 -13.30
CA GLU A 58 4.25 13.75 -13.72
C GLU A 58 3.18 14.26 -12.74
N HIS A 59 3.29 15.50 -12.30
CA HIS A 59 2.45 16.07 -11.23
C HIS A 59 1.03 16.37 -11.70
N ASP A 60 0.88 16.72 -12.98
CA ASP A 60 -0.41 17.10 -13.58
C ASP A 60 -1.20 15.90 -14.12
N GLN A 61 -0.70 14.68 -13.93
CA GLN A 61 -1.42 13.46 -14.33
C GLN A 61 -2.50 13.09 -13.31
N PRO A 62 -3.61 12.45 -13.73
CA PRO A 62 -4.62 11.97 -12.81
C PRO A 62 -4.05 10.92 -11.84
N ALA A 63 -4.49 10.96 -10.58
CA ALA A 63 -4.09 9.96 -9.60
C ALA A 63 -4.50 8.55 -10.06
N HIS A 64 -3.51 7.68 -10.22
CA HIS A 64 -3.68 6.27 -10.58
C HIS A 64 -4.09 5.38 -9.39
N LEU A 65 -4.40 6.02 -8.26
CA LEU A 65 -4.90 5.43 -7.03
C LEU A 65 -6.28 6.03 -6.77
N GLN A 66 -7.31 5.31 -7.19
CA GLN A 66 -8.68 5.80 -7.13
C GLN A 66 -9.42 5.16 -5.96
N LEU A 67 -10.31 5.90 -5.32
CA LEU A 67 -11.21 5.37 -4.32
C LEU A 67 -12.56 5.08 -5.00
N ARG A 68 -13.08 3.86 -4.83
CA ARG A 68 -14.43 3.52 -5.32
C ARG A 68 -15.50 4.34 -4.59
N ASP A 69 -15.33 4.50 -3.28
CA ASP A 69 -16.09 5.41 -2.43
C ASP A 69 -15.12 6.30 -1.63
N PRO A 70 -15.11 7.63 -1.87
CA PRO A 70 -14.20 8.55 -1.21
C PRO A 70 -14.51 8.76 0.28
N LYS A 71 -15.63 8.25 0.81
CA LYS A 71 -16.00 8.40 2.23
C LYS A 71 -15.48 7.27 3.13
N ILE A 72 -15.10 6.14 2.55
CA ILE A 72 -14.65 4.95 3.29
C ILE A 72 -13.40 5.22 4.15
N PRO A 73 -12.39 5.98 3.69
CA PRO A 73 -11.23 6.29 4.52
C PRO A 73 -11.59 6.95 5.86
N GLU A 74 -12.52 7.90 5.86
CA GLU A 74 -12.93 8.66 7.04
C GLU A 74 -14.03 7.94 7.85
N LEU A 75 -14.97 7.26 7.20
CA LEU A 75 -16.10 6.61 7.89
C LEU A 75 -15.76 5.23 8.45
N VAL A 76 -14.78 4.53 7.88
CA VAL A 76 -14.50 3.13 8.20
C VAL A 76 -13.02 2.91 8.51
N ASN A 77 -12.11 3.22 7.57
CA ASN A 77 -10.71 2.82 7.72
C ASN A 77 -10.05 3.50 8.93
N LEU A 78 -10.26 4.82 9.09
CA LEU A 78 -9.72 5.56 10.23
C LEU A 78 -10.36 5.15 11.57
N PRO A 79 -11.70 5.11 11.73
CA PRO A 79 -12.30 4.79 13.04
C PRO A 79 -12.18 3.32 13.45
N GLU A 80 -12.33 2.37 12.51
CA GLU A 80 -12.35 0.93 12.83
C GLU A 80 -10.95 0.30 12.79
N TYR A 81 -10.07 0.75 11.89
CA TYR A 81 -8.78 0.12 11.63
C TYR A 81 -7.58 1.05 11.89
N ALA A 82 -7.81 2.26 12.41
CA ALA A 82 -6.78 3.27 12.66
C ALA A 82 -5.99 3.69 11.40
N GLY A 83 -6.66 3.73 10.24
CA GLY A 83 -6.10 4.21 8.97
C GLY A 83 -4.92 3.37 8.47
N PRO A 84 -5.08 2.06 8.24
CA PRO A 84 -3.99 1.14 7.90
C PRO A 84 -3.22 1.53 6.64
N GLU A 85 -3.85 2.24 5.69
CA GLU A 85 -3.25 2.77 4.48
C GLU A 85 -2.06 3.70 4.73
N SER A 86 -2.07 4.43 5.85
CA SER A 86 -0.94 5.26 6.28
C SER A 86 0.26 4.44 6.79
N ARG A 87 0.08 3.14 7.05
CA ARG A 87 1.09 2.26 7.68
C ARG A 87 1.60 1.17 6.75
N TYR A 88 0.72 0.48 6.03
CA TYR A 88 1.15 -0.59 5.12
C TYR A 88 1.78 -0.02 3.84
N CYS A 89 1.50 1.26 3.51
CA CYS A 89 2.05 1.88 2.32
C CYS A 89 3.54 2.16 2.55
N PRO A 90 4.46 1.53 1.80
CA PRO A 90 5.90 1.70 2.02
C PRO A 90 6.40 3.10 1.62
N ALA A 91 5.56 3.87 0.95
CA ALA A 91 5.93 5.14 0.30
C ALA A 91 5.17 6.35 0.85
N ARG A 92 4.38 6.17 1.91
CA ARG A 92 3.58 7.24 2.53
C ARG A 92 2.74 8.00 1.49
N VAL A 93 2.07 7.24 0.61
CA VAL A 93 1.15 7.80 -0.38
C VAL A 93 -0.14 8.29 0.28
N TYR A 94 -0.55 7.66 1.39
CA TYR A 94 -1.79 7.98 2.09
C TYR A 94 -1.47 8.65 3.41
N GLU A 95 -1.96 9.88 3.58
CA GLU A 95 -1.76 10.65 4.81
C GLU A 95 -3.09 11.27 5.25
N TYR A 96 -3.41 11.18 6.54
CA TYR A 96 -4.57 11.87 7.09
C TYR A 96 -4.15 13.26 7.54
N MET A 97 -4.68 14.29 6.88
CA MET A 97 -4.41 15.69 7.14
C MET A 97 -5.66 16.38 7.69
N PRO A 98 -5.55 17.29 8.66
CA PRO A 98 -6.70 18.05 9.14
C PRO A 98 -7.24 18.97 8.04
N ASP A 99 -8.56 18.98 7.85
CA ASP A 99 -9.26 19.95 7.01
C ASP A 99 -9.42 21.30 7.72
N GLU A 100 -10.07 22.27 7.05
CA GLU A 100 -10.35 23.61 7.61
C GLU A 100 -11.19 23.56 8.91
N LYS A 101 -11.89 22.46 9.16
CA LYS A 101 -12.73 22.22 10.36
C LYS A 101 -12.02 21.35 11.40
N GLY A 102 -10.76 20.97 11.17
CA GLY A 102 -9.96 20.11 12.03
C GLY A 102 -10.28 18.61 11.92
N GLN A 103 -11.11 18.19 10.98
CA GLN A 103 -11.42 16.78 10.71
C GLN A 103 -10.32 16.16 9.85
N LEU A 104 -9.86 14.98 10.24
CA LEU A 104 -8.84 14.25 9.47
C LEU A 104 -9.44 13.75 8.15
N LYS A 105 -8.85 14.17 7.04
CA LYS A 105 -9.22 13.77 5.68
C LYS A 105 -8.05 13.09 4.99
N LEU A 106 -8.33 12.07 4.17
CA LEU A 106 -7.29 11.38 3.44
C LEU A 106 -6.73 12.25 2.29
N GLN A 107 -5.43 12.50 2.30
CA GLN A 107 -4.63 13.06 1.23
C GLN A 107 -3.89 11.93 0.50
N ILE A 108 -3.99 11.91 -0.84
CA ILE A 108 -3.32 10.92 -1.69
C ILE A 108 -2.16 11.60 -2.44
N ASN A 109 -0.94 11.29 -2.04
CA ASN A 109 0.32 11.73 -2.64
C ASN A 109 0.77 10.73 -3.71
N ALA A 110 0.02 10.64 -4.81
CA ALA A 110 0.19 9.62 -5.84
C ALA A 110 1.59 9.62 -6.50
N GLN A 111 2.28 10.75 -6.50
CA GLN A 111 3.64 10.90 -7.02
C GLN A 111 4.66 10.01 -6.30
N ASN A 112 4.39 9.65 -5.04
CA ASN A 112 5.27 8.79 -4.25
C ASN A 112 5.08 7.29 -4.56
N CYS A 113 4.11 6.90 -5.38
CA CYS A 113 3.71 5.49 -5.51
C CYS A 113 4.82 4.57 -6.05
N LEU A 114 5.18 3.52 -5.30
CA LEU A 114 6.18 2.52 -5.73
C LEU A 114 5.62 1.36 -6.56
N HIS A 115 4.33 1.41 -6.90
CA HIS A 115 3.62 0.36 -7.67
C HIS A 115 3.60 -1.03 -7.02
N CYS A 116 3.90 -1.14 -5.71
CA CYS A 116 3.96 -2.40 -4.96
C CYS A 116 2.62 -3.15 -4.82
N LYS A 117 1.49 -2.50 -5.14
CA LYS A 117 0.11 -3.03 -5.03
C LYS A 117 -0.37 -3.37 -3.61
N ALA A 118 0.40 -3.03 -2.58
CA ALA A 118 0.01 -3.29 -1.19
C ALA A 118 -1.37 -2.70 -0.84
N CYS A 119 -1.66 -1.47 -1.31
CA CYS A 119 -2.93 -0.79 -1.07
C CYS A 119 -4.14 -1.49 -1.69
N ASP A 120 -3.98 -1.99 -2.92
CA ASP A 120 -5.02 -2.74 -3.64
C ASP A 120 -5.33 -4.08 -2.94
N ILE A 121 -4.33 -4.67 -2.28
CA ILE A 121 -4.44 -5.99 -1.62
C ILE A 121 -4.87 -5.88 -0.14
N LYS A 122 -4.38 -4.87 0.59
CA LYS A 122 -4.49 -4.80 2.06
C LYS A 122 -5.59 -3.88 2.56
N ASP A 123 -6.24 -3.11 1.69
CA ASP A 123 -7.40 -2.31 2.08
C ASP A 123 -8.52 -3.22 2.62
N PRO A 124 -8.96 -3.05 3.89
CA PRO A 124 -10.00 -3.86 4.51
C PRO A 124 -11.31 -3.91 3.74
N LYS A 125 -11.63 -2.86 2.97
CA LYS A 125 -12.88 -2.77 2.19
C LYS A 125 -12.69 -2.94 0.68
N GLN A 126 -11.46 -3.20 0.21
CA GLN A 126 -11.16 -3.29 -1.24
C GLN A 126 -11.72 -2.07 -2.00
N ASN A 127 -11.52 -0.88 -1.42
CA ASN A 127 -11.99 0.40 -1.89
C ASN A 127 -10.97 1.12 -2.77
N ILE A 128 -9.67 0.97 -2.47
CA ILE A 128 -8.59 1.49 -3.31
C ILE A 128 -8.47 0.63 -4.57
N GLN A 129 -8.48 1.29 -5.72
CA GLN A 129 -8.23 0.70 -7.02
C GLN A 129 -6.94 1.27 -7.60
N TRP A 130 -5.95 0.40 -7.81
CA TRP A 130 -4.72 0.76 -8.51
C TRP A 130 -4.92 0.59 -10.02
N THR A 131 -4.61 1.64 -10.79
CA THR A 131 -4.46 1.58 -12.24
C THR A 131 -3.02 1.93 -12.62
N ALA A 132 -2.61 1.57 -13.83
CA ALA A 132 -1.30 1.97 -14.32
C ALA A 132 -1.30 3.50 -14.55
N PRO A 133 -0.29 4.25 -14.04
CA PRO A 133 -0.09 5.64 -14.40
C PRO A 133 0.39 5.79 -15.84
N GLU A 134 0.60 7.03 -16.27
CA GLU A 134 1.28 7.32 -17.53
C GLU A 134 2.67 6.65 -17.59
N GLY A 135 3.07 6.25 -18.80
CA GLY A 135 4.33 5.55 -19.02
C GLY A 135 5.54 6.40 -18.64
N GLY A 136 6.52 5.78 -17.97
CA GLY A 136 7.73 6.45 -17.49
C GLY A 136 7.65 6.93 -16.04
N GLY A 137 6.45 6.93 -15.42
CA GLY A 137 6.30 7.14 -13.98
C GLY A 137 6.57 5.87 -13.16
N GLY A 138 6.98 6.04 -11.90
CA GLY A 138 7.26 4.97 -10.95
C GLY A 138 8.71 4.92 -10.48
N PRO A 139 9.12 3.81 -9.85
CA PRO A 139 10.46 3.66 -9.29
C PRO A 139 11.57 3.61 -10.35
N GLY A 140 12.67 4.31 -10.09
CA GLY A 140 13.88 4.32 -10.91
C GLY A 140 14.95 3.33 -10.45
N TYR A 141 14.59 2.06 -10.25
CA TYR A 141 15.51 1.03 -9.76
C TYR A 141 16.57 0.65 -10.81
N SER A 142 17.85 0.78 -10.47
CA SER A 142 18.97 0.42 -11.35
C SER A 142 19.53 -0.99 -11.09
N ILE A 143 19.59 -1.38 -9.82
CA ILE A 143 19.92 -2.72 -9.34
C ILE A 143 19.10 -2.93 -8.06
N MET A 144 18.22 -3.94 -8.04
CA MET A 144 17.48 -4.37 -6.84
C MET A 144 18.00 -5.70 -6.34
#